data_AF-A0A956EKT1-F1
#
_entry.id   AF-A0A956EKT1-F1
#
_cell.length_a   1.000
_cell.length_b   1.000
_cell.length_c   1.000
_cell.angle_alpha   90.00
_cell.angle_beta   90.00
_cell.angle_gamma   90.00
#
_symmetry.space_group_name_H-M   'P 1'
#
loop_
_entity.id
_entity.type
_entity.pdbx_description
1 polymer ?
#
loop_
_entity_poly.entity_id
_entity_poly.type
_entity_poly.pdbx_seq_one_letter_code
_entity_poly.pdbx_strand_id
1 'polypeptide(L)'
;MSLSWLRAPLLAAAPLLAVATLASGCSAIFNPEKSDDVLRCGNAFDCEGFDEIAAAIDDKRAQAQCNAPGDGSGSDISQSKENQVCSVVDAEIGCDPSSLDLMHIYRTTYEDVADLSGVYAPCADELKGTLGCKPTLAGTCGAGLEINKFGTCDNEGADAVVEASQDNKGLDVRDQFCASFFCDESFVCDGSGSKPLCKRCEDGKPVGEGGCAKIYINGAPSTIYQDVGGSVCESTADTTKVDFGSLSSAPCSDPEFVPRARWRRLAAGHRPRRRVLAALLELIRLARVEAGA
;
A
#
# COMPACT_ATOMS: atom_id res chain seq x y z
N MET A 1 30.66 -25.69 -59.78
CA MET A 1 31.57 -24.88 -60.62
C MET A 1 30.74 -23.78 -61.27
N SER A 2 30.78 -22.55 -60.75
CA SER A 2 30.80 -21.31 -61.55
C SER A 2 31.05 -20.11 -60.64
N LEU A 3 31.86 -19.19 -61.14
CA LEU A 3 32.55 -18.13 -60.41
C LEU A 3 31.75 -16.81 -60.32
N SER A 4 32.03 -16.10 -59.23
CA SER A 4 32.37 -14.67 -59.11
C SER A 4 31.60 -13.63 -59.92
N TRP A 5 30.94 -12.69 -59.24
CA TRP A 5 31.00 -11.26 -59.59
C TRP A 5 31.07 -10.40 -58.32
N LEU A 6 32.17 -9.66 -58.19
CA LEU A 6 32.39 -8.58 -57.23
C LEU A 6 31.48 -7.37 -57.53
N ARG A 7 31.06 -6.66 -56.47
CA ARG A 7 30.97 -5.19 -56.41
C ARG A 7 30.67 -4.72 -54.98
N ALA A 8 31.72 -4.32 -54.27
CA ALA A 8 31.70 -3.14 -53.38
C ALA A 8 32.01 -1.90 -54.28
N PRO A 9 31.68 -0.63 -53.94
CA PRO A 9 31.83 -0.06 -52.59
C PRO A 9 30.91 1.12 -52.17
N LEU A 10 31.12 1.57 -50.91
CA LEU A 10 30.96 2.92 -50.33
C LEU A 10 29.58 3.46 -49.84
N LEU A 11 29.59 3.72 -48.52
CA LEU A 11 29.06 4.89 -47.77
C LEU A 11 27.54 5.08 -47.58
N ALA A 12 27.07 4.74 -46.38
CA ALA A 12 26.24 5.59 -45.50
C ALA A 12 26.26 4.96 -44.09
N ALA A 13 27.08 5.47 -43.17
CA ALA A 13 26.64 6.36 -42.08
C ALA A 13 25.62 5.70 -41.12
N ALA A 14 26.14 5.26 -39.97
CA ALA A 14 25.42 5.16 -38.68
C ALA A 14 24.78 6.53 -38.30
N PRO A 15 23.81 6.66 -37.36
CA PRO A 15 23.74 5.93 -36.07
C PRO A 15 22.31 5.74 -35.48
N LEU A 16 22.26 5.32 -34.20
CA LEU A 16 21.21 5.38 -33.14
C LEU A 16 20.98 3.97 -32.55
N LEU A 17 21.56 3.54 -31.43
CA LEU A 17 21.86 4.18 -30.14
C LEU A 17 20.61 4.79 -29.47
N ALA A 18 19.89 3.96 -28.70
CA ALA A 18 19.30 4.32 -27.41
C ALA A 18 18.73 3.07 -26.71
N VAL A 19 19.57 2.38 -25.93
CA VAL A 19 19.14 1.71 -24.69
C VAL A 19 19.58 2.65 -23.58
N ALA A 20 18.62 3.23 -22.85
CA ALA A 20 18.84 3.78 -21.53
C ALA A 20 17.51 3.80 -20.78
N THR A 21 17.37 2.79 -19.93
CA THR A 21 16.49 2.73 -18.76
C THR A 21 16.63 3.99 -17.92
N LEU A 22 15.55 4.76 -17.78
CA LEU A 22 15.46 5.83 -16.78
C LEU A 22 15.00 5.21 -15.45
N ALA A 23 15.95 4.62 -14.73
CA ALA A 23 15.87 4.40 -13.29
C ALA A 23 16.98 5.25 -12.67
N SER A 24 16.69 6.54 -12.50
CA SER A 24 17.37 7.43 -11.57
C SER A 24 16.46 8.64 -11.38
N GLY A 25 16.01 8.88 -10.16
CA GLY A 25 15.33 10.13 -9.82
C GLY A 25 16.25 11.31 -10.14
N CYS A 26 16.00 11.96 -11.28
CA CYS A 26 16.55 13.27 -11.60
C CYS A 26 15.36 14.22 -11.64
N SER A 27 15.12 14.89 -10.52
CA SER A 27 14.16 15.98 -10.40
C SER A 27 14.68 17.20 -11.17
N ALA A 28 14.60 17.16 -12.49
CA ALA A 28 14.80 18.32 -13.35
C ALA A 28 13.73 18.29 -14.44
N ILE A 29 12.58 18.92 -14.16
CA ILE A 29 11.54 19.14 -15.16
C ILE A 29 12.04 20.26 -16.07
N PHE A 30 12.60 19.90 -17.23
CA PHE A 30 12.96 20.86 -18.27
C PHE A 30 11.77 21.08 -19.20
N ASN A 31 11.21 22.30 -19.20
CA ASN A 31 10.22 22.71 -20.19
C ASN A 31 10.96 23.07 -21.52
N PRO A 32 10.63 22.44 -22.66
CA PRO A 32 11.34 22.64 -23.92
C PRO A 32 10.99 23.94 -24.67
N GLU A 33 10.06 24.78 -24.19
CA GLU A 33 9.71 26.04 -24.86
C GLU A 33 10.51 27.27 -24.40
N LYS A 34 11.16 27.26 -23.22
CA LYS A 34 12.10 28.32 -22.85
C LYS A 34 13.42 27.75 -22.36
N SER A 35 14.46 28.13 -23.07
CA SER A 35 15.85 27.69 -22.91
C SER A 35 16.52 28.04 -21.55
N ASP A 36 15.76 28.53 -20.56
CA ASP A 36 16.23 29.00 -19.23
C ASP A 36 15.33 28.48 -18.07
N ASP A 37 14.45 27.49 -18.34
CA ASP A 37 13.35 27.03 -17.47
C ASP A 37 13.77 26.19 -16.25
N VAL A 38 14.71 26.67 -15.45
CA VAL A 38 14.85 26.21 -14.06
C VAL A 38 13.80 26.95 -13.25
N LEU A 39 12.78 26.23 -12.78
CA LEU A 39 11.74 26.77 -11.90
C LEU A 39 12.37 27.16 -10.55
N ARG A 40 12.82 28.42 -10.43
CA ARG A 40 13.46 28.93 -9.21
C ARG A 40 12.40 29.35 -8.20
N CYS A 41 12.73 29.21 -6.92
CA CYS A 41 11.84 29.55 -5.82
C CYS A 41 12.62 30.18 -4.67
N GLY A 42 11.93 30.99 -3.86
CA GLY A 42 12.42 31.36 -2.53
C GLY A 42 11.86 30.43 -1.45
N ASN A 43 10.65 29.87 -1.69
CA ASN A 43 9.93 28.99 -0.79
C ASN A 43 9.07 27.98 -1.58
N ALA A 44 8.59 26.92 -0.94
CA ALA A 44 7.73 25.91 -1.57
C ALA A 44 6.44 26.48 -2.19
N PHE A 45 5.85 27.52 -1.59
CA PHE A 45 4.64 28.18 -2.11
C PHE A 45 4.84 28.84 -3.48
N ASP A 46 6.07 29.28 -3.80
CA ASP A 46 6.36 29.87 -5.10
C ASP A 46 6.27 28.82 -6.22
N CYS A 47 6.46 27.55 -5.87
CA CYS A 47 6.40 26.43 -6.80
C CYS A 47 4.96 26.05 -7.19
N GLU A 48 3.99 26.30 -6.32
CA GLU A 48 2.56 26.04 -6.59
C GLU A 48 1.99 26.97 -7.69
N GLY A 49 2.69 28.06 -7.99
CA GLY A 49 2.32 28.99 -9.06
C GLY A 49 2.71 28.53 -10.47
N PHE A 50 3.44 27.42 -10.61
CA PHE A 50 3.77 26.83 -11.90
C PHE A 50 2.75 25.75 -12.27
N ASP A 51 2.12 25.89 -13.44
CA ASP A 51 1.02 25.01 -13.89
C ASP A 51 1.42 23.52 -13.89
N GLU A 52 2.67 23.21 -14.23
CA GLU A 52 3.19 21.84 -14.24
C GLU A 52 3.31 21.23 -12.84
N ILE A 53 3.67 22.04 -11.84
CA ILE A 53 3.77 21.61 -10.44
C ILE A 53 2.39 21.56 -9.81
N ALA A 54 1.55 22.56 -10.09
CA ALA A 54 0.16 22.62 -9.63
C ALA A 54 -0.63 21.38 -10.06
N ALA A 55 -0.45 20.94 -11.32
CA ALA A 55 -1.07 19.71 -11.82
C ALA A 55 -0.54 18.45 -11.11
N ALA A 56 0.74 18.42 -10.74
CA ALA A 56 1.37 17.28 -10.08
C ALA A 56 0.98 17.14 -8.59
N ILE A 57 0.64 18.24 -7.92
CA ILE A 57 0.23 18.25 -6.49
C ILE A 57 -1.30 18.21 -6.30
N ASP A 58 -2.08 18.39 -7.36
CA ASP A 58 -3.56 18.43 -7.32
C ASP A 58 -4.18 17.15 -6.72
N ASP A 59 -3.52 16.00 -6.94
CA ASP A 59 -3.97 14.71 -6.43
C ASP A 59 -3.62 14.46 -4.96
N LYS A 60 -2.91 15.37 -4.29
CA LYS A 60 -2.45 15.32 -2.88
C LYS A 60 -1.48 14.18 -2.53
N ARG A 61 -0.98 13.42 -3.50
CA ARG A 61 0.07 12.42 -3.29
C ARG A 61 1.45 13.02 -3.41
N ALA A 62 1.56 14.17 -4.07
CA ALA A 62 2.79 14.92 -4.19
C ALA A 62 2.71 16.26 -3.47
N GLN A 63 3.86 16.79 -3.08
CA GLN A 63 4.04 18.11 -2.52
C GLN A 63 5.17 18.86 -3.25
N ALA A 64 5.05 20.17 -3.34
CA ALA A 64 6.10 21.01 -3.89
C ALA A 64 7.20 21.22 -2.84
N GLN A 65 8.45 21.09 -3.27
CA GLN A 65 9.62 21.34 -2.45
C GLN A 65 10.55 22.34 -3.16
N CYS A 66 11.11 23.25 -2.38
CA CYS A 66 12.06 24.25 -2.86
C CYS A 66 13.43 23.98 -2.25
N ASN A 67 14.31 23.33 -3.00
CA ASN A 67 15.64 22.91 -2.52
C ASN A 67 16.74 23.40 -3.46
N ALA A 68 17.95 23.60 -2.93
CA ALA A 68 19.13 23.79 -3.78
C ALA A 68 19.40 22.47 -4.56
N PRO A 69 19.88 22.55 -5.82
CA PRO A 69 20.29 21.36 -6.55
C PRO A 69 21.35 20.61 -5.74
N GLY A 70 21.13 19.31 -5.54
CA GLY A 70 21.70 18.52 -4.44
C GLY A 70 23.21 18.51 -4.29
N ASP A 71 23.61 18.13 -3.08
CA ASP A 71 24.97 18.04 -2.52
C ASP A 71 25.96 17.21 -3.38
N GLY A 72 26.48 17.81 -4.44
CA GLY A 72 27.79 17.45 -4.96
C GLY A 72 28.85 18.03 -4.03
N SER A 73 29.66 17.18 -3.41
CA SER A 73 30.82 17.58 -2.61
C SER A 73 31.72 18.57 -3.37
N GLY A 74 31.52 19.86 -3.17
CA GLY A 74 32.23 20.91 -3.91
C GLY A 74 31.58 22.29 -3.77
N SER A 75 32.06 23.05 -2.78
CA SER A 75 32.24 24.50 -2.76
C SER A 75 31.13 25.46 -3.27
N ASP A 76 30.69 26.34 -2.35
CA ASP A 76 30.21 27.72 -2.54
C ASP A 76 28.91 28.01 -3.35
N ILE A 77 28.35 27.08 -4.12
CA ILE A 77 27.08 27.29 -4.87
C ILE A 77 25.84 26.84 -4.09
N SER A 78 26.01 25.92 -3.13
CA SER A 78 24.93 25.17 -2.46
C SER A 78 24.20 25.90 -1.33
N GLN A 79 24.48 27.20 -1.10
CA GLN A 79 23.91 27.95 0.05
C GLN A 79 23.27 29.29 -0.30
N SER A 80 23.30 29.73 -1.57
CA SER A 80 22.57 30.95 -1.94
C SER A 80 21.08 30.62 -2.13
N LYS A 81 20.20 31.36 -1.44
CA LYS A 81 18.74 31.31 -1.65
C LYS A 81 18.34 31.60 -3.11
N GLU A 82 19.27 32.13 -3.91
CA GLU A 82 19.09 32.48 -5.31
C GLU A 82 19.19 31.28 -6.26
N ASN A 83 19.64 30.12 -5.79
CA ASN A 83 19.82 28.90 -6.58
C ASN A 83 18.88 27.75 -6.19
N GLN A 84 17.83 28.02 -5.41
CA GLN A 84 16.83 27.00 -5.08
C GLN A 84 15.91 26.75 -6.27
N VAL A 85 15.55 25.49 -6.45
CA VAL A 85 14.76 24.97 -7.56
C VAL A 85 13.55 24.25 -7.00
N CYS A 86 12.42 24.42 -7.66
CA CYS A 86 11.20 23.70 -7.40
C CYS A 86 11.31 22.27 -7.89
N SER A 87 10.96 21.33 -7.02
CA SER A 87 10.83 19.92 -7.33
C SER A 87 9.53 19.39 -6.75
N VAL A 88 8.98 18.36 -7.39
CA VAL A 88 7.86 17.59 -6.85
C VAL A 88 8.44 16.41 -6.08
N VAL A 89 7.96 16.21 -4.85
CA VAL A 89 8.31 15.06 -4.01
C VAL A 89 7.05 14.40 -3.48
N ASP A 90 7.15 13.15 -3.01
CA ASP A 90 6.03 12.46 -2.38
C ASP A 90 5.55 13.22 -1.12
N ALA A 91 4.24 13.22 -0.88
CA ALA A 91 3.63 13.90 0.26
C ALA A 91 4.03 13.26 1.60
N GLU A 92 4.25 14.07 2.63
CA GLU A 92 4.54 13.55 3.98
C GLU A 92 3.25 13.13 4.71
N ILE A 93 2.89 11.85 4.59
CA ILE A 93 1.72 11.28 5.24
C ILE A 93 2.12 10.45 6.45
N GLY A 94 1.54 10.78 7.61
CA GLY A 94 1.70 10.02 8.84
C GLY A 94 0.98 8.68 8.76
N CYS A 95 1.67 7.60 9.13
CA CYS A 95 1.10 6.24 9.17
C CYS A 95 0.95 5.71 10.60
N ASP A 96 0.86 6.60 11.60
CA ASP A 96 0.45 6.24 12.96
C ASP A 96 -1.08 6.20 13.05
N PRO A 97 -1.71 5.04 13.30
CA PRO A 97 -3.17 4.92 13.41
C PRO A 97 -3.73 5.74 14.59
N SER A 98 -2.91 6.02 15.61
CA SER A 98 -3.31 6.79 16.80
C SER A 98 -3.55 8.27 16.52
N SER A 99 -3.00 8.78 15.41
CA SER A 99 -3.14 10.17 14.99
C SER A 99 -4.50 10.50 14.37
N LEU A 100 -5.31 9.47 14.10
CA LEU A 100 -6.61 9.59 13.43
C LEU A 100 -7.78 9.40 14.39
N ASP A 101 -8.95 9.86 13.94
CA ASP A 101 -10.20 9.72 14.68
C ASP A 101 -10.54 8.25 14.99
N LEU A 102 -11.20 8.02 16.12
CA LEU A 102 -11.60 6.67 16.59
C LEU A 102 -12.45 5.88 15.60
N MET A 103 -13.21 6.57 14.73
CA MET A 103 -14.07 5.95 13.73
C MET A 103 -13.43 5.91 12.34
N HIS A 104 -12.17 6.30 12.22
CA HIS A 104 -11.45 6.26 10.96
C HIS A 104 -11.15 4.81 10.59
N ILE A 105 -11.45 4.42 9.33
CA ILE A 105 -11.33 3.02 8.87
C ILE A 105 -9.94 2.41 9.12
N TYR A 106 -8.88 3.17 8.86
CA TYR A 106 -7.51 2.72 9.14
C TYR A 106 -7.30 2.36 10.63
N ARG A 107 -7.77 3.22 11.53
CA ARG A 107 -7.63 2.99 12.97
C ARG A 107 -8.46 1.79 13.43
N THR A 108 -9.70 1.68 12.99
CA THR A 108 -10.57 0.55 13.37
C THR A 108 -10.00 -0.78 12.87
N THR A 109 -9.51 -0.84 11.62
CA THR A 109 -8.89 -2.06 11.07
C THR A 109 -7.62 -2.44 11.85
N TYR A 110 -6.81 -1.45 12.25
CA TYR A 110 -5.61 -1.70 13.05
C TYR A 110 -5.96 -2.22 14.46
N GLU A 111 -6.97 -1.64 15.11
CA GLU A 111 -7.47 -2.09 16.41
C GLU A 111 -8.07 -3.51 16.32
N ASP A 112 -8.81 -3.83 15.26
CA ASP A 112 -9.34 -5.19 15.01
C ASP A 112 -8.20 -6.22 14.85
N VAL A 113 -7.09 -5.85 14.20
CA VAL A 113 -5.89 -6.71 14.11
C VAL A 113 -5.26 -6.93 15.48
N ALA A 114 -5.27 -5.93 16.37
CA ALA A 114 -4.67 -6.05 17.68
C ALA A 114 -5.30 -7.21 18.50
N ASP A 115 -6.61 -7.43 18.32
CA ASP A 115 -7.40 -8.51 18.95
C ASP A 115 -7.13 -9.90 18.33
N LEU A 116 -6.60 -9.95 17.10
CA LEU A 116 -6.31 -11.17 16.35
C LEU A 116 -4.88 -11.70 16.57
N SER A 117 -4.40 -11.66 17.82
CA SER A 117 -3.02 -12.05 18.13
C SER A 117 -2.70 -13.50 17.75
N GLY A 118 -3.68 -14.41 17.74
CA GLY A 118 -3.47 -15.80 17.29
C GLY A 118 -3.22 -15.97 15.80
N VAL A 119 -3.55 -14.97 14.98
CA VAL A 119 -3.33 -15.00 13.52
C VAL A 119 -1.88 -14.65 13.18
N TYR A 120 -1.28 -13.70 13.91
CA TYR A 120 0.11 -13.27 13.75
C TYR A 120 1.06 -14.17 14.56
N ALA A 121 0.94 -15.47 14.35
CA ALA A 121 1.82 -16.47 14.91
C ALA A 121 2.78 -16.99 13.82
N PRO A 122 3.97 -17.46 14.21
CA PRO A 122 4.84 -18.20 13.30
C PRO A 122 4.09 -19.36 12.64
N CYS A 123 4.49 -19.74 11.43
CA CYS A 123 3.87 -20.84 10.72
C CYS A 123 3.87 -22.12 11.57
N ALA A 124 2.79 -22.88 11.46
CA ALA A 124 2.72 -24.23 12.01
C ALA A 124 3.91 -25.08 11.51
N ASP A 125 4.40 -26.00 12.34
CA ASP A 125 5.59 -26.81 12.02
C ASP A 125 5.45 -27.60 10.70
N GLU A 126 4.22 -28.00 10.37
CA GLU A 126 3.86 -28.69 9.13
C GLU A 126 3.95 -27.82 7.85
N LEU A 127 3.95 -26.50 8.00
CA LEU A 127 4.07 -25.53 6.91
C LEU A 127 5.53 -25.03 6.75
N LYS A 128 6.46 -25.48 7.59
CA LYS A 128 7.87 -25.13 7.41
C LYS A 128 8.37 -25.61 6.05
N GLY A 129 9.12 -24.74 5.38
CA GLY A 129 9.61 -24.94 4.02
C GLY A 129 8.66 -24.43 2.93
N THR A 130 7.43 -23.99 3.25
CA THR A 130 6.55 -23.36 2.26
C THR A 130 6.83 -21.86 2.13
N LEU A 131 6.37 -21.25 1.04
CA LEU A 131 6.48 -19.81 0.77
C LEU A 131 6.03 -18.99 1.99
N GLY A 132 6.80 -17.98 2.40
CA GLY A 132 6.46 -17.10 3.54
C GLY A 132 6.70 -17.70 4.92
N CYS A 133 7.05 -18.99 5.03
CA CYS A 133 7.35 -19.66 6.28
C CYS A 133 8.86 -19.91 6.43
N LYS A 134 9.31 -20.19 7.66
CA LYS A 134 10.70 -20.60 7.90
C LYS A 134 11.04 -21.93 7.20
N PRO A 135 12.32 -22.18 6.88
CA PRO A 135 12.79 -23.47 6.39
C PRO A 135 12.42 -24.63 7.31
N THR A 136 12.44 -25.85 6.74
CA THR A 136 12.28 -27.08 7.52
C THR A 136 13.36 -27.23 8.59
N LEU A 137 13.21 -28.21 9.50
CA LEU A 137 14.25 -28.53 10.49
C LEU A 137 15.59 -28.94 9.86
N ALA A 138 15.58 -29.39 8.61
CA ALA A 138 16.78 -29.68 7.83
C ALA A 138 17.42 -28.42 7.21
N GLY A 139 16.83 -27.24 7.40
CA GLY A 139 17.28 -25.97 6.84
C GLY A 139 16.96 -25.82 5.35
N THR A 140 15.98 -26.55 4.82
CA THR A 140 15.62 -26.51 3.40
C THR A 140 14.25 -25.91 3.16
N CYS A 141 14.09 -25.25 2.02
CA CYS A 141 12.80 -24.83 1.49
C CYS A 141 12.23 -25.87 0.52
N GLY A 142 10.94 -25.77 0.23
CA GLY A 142 10.26 -26.56 -0.78
C GLY A 142 10.83 -26.35 -2.18
N ALA A 143 10.46 -27.21 -3.12
CA ALA A 143 10.99 -27.15 -4.48
C ALA A 143 10.69 -25.78 -5.14
N GLY A 144 11.73 -25.13 -5.68
CA GLY A 144 11.63 -23.83 -6.34
C GLY A 144 11.65 -22.63 -5.40
N LEU A 145 11.85 -22.85 -4.10
CA LEU A 145 11.96 -21.79 -3.10
C LEU A 145 13.39 -21.72 -2.52
N GLU A 146 13.83 -20.51 -2.22
CA GLU A 146 15.11 -20.23 -1.59
C GLU A 146 14.94 -19.46 -0.29
N ILE A 147 15.95 -19.50 0.57
CA ILE A 147 15.93 -18.74 1.82
C ILE A 147 16.28 -17.29 1.49
N ASN A 148 15.36 -16.37 1.74
CA ASN A 148 15.59 -14.94 1.55
C ASN A 148 16.36 -14.30 2.73
N LYS A 149 16.64 -12.99 2.62
CA LYS A 149 17.38 -12.22 3.64
C LYS A 149 16.74 -12.24 5.04
N PHE A 150 15.46 -12.57 5.14
CA PHE A 150 14.71 -12.65 6.39
C PHE A 150 14.63 -14.06 6.97
N GLY A 151 15.30 -15.04 6.34
CA GLY A 151 15.30 -16.43 6.81
C GLY A 151 13.99 -17.15 6.56
N THR A 152 13.21 -16.70 5.57
CA THR A 152 11.96 -17.34 5.13
C THR A 152 12.11 -17.88 3.72
N CYS A 153 11.32 -18.89 3.38
CA CYS A 153 11.31 -19.48 2.05
C CYS A 153 10.54 -18.57 1.08
N ASP A 154 11.17 -18.25 -0.04
CA ASP A 154 10.71 -17.25 -1.00
C ASP A 154 11.00 -17.68 -2.44
N ASN A 155 10.35 -17.03 -3.41
CA ASN A 155 10.69 -17.21 -4.82
C ASN A 155 11.92 -16.37 -5.17
N GLU A 156 12.83 -16.93 -5.96
CA GLU A 156 13.99 -16.19 -6.46
C GLU A 156 13.54 -14.97 -7.29
N GLY A 157 14.02 -13.77 -6.92
CA GLY A 157 13.73 -12.53 -7.65
C GLY A 157 12.33 -11.95 -7.44
N ALA A 158 11.54 -12.46 -6.50
CA ALA A 158 10.26 -11.86 -6.09
C ALA A 158 10.44 -10.82 -4.97
N ASP A 159 9.38 -10.04 -4.70
CA ASP A 159 9.32 -9.16 -3.53
C ASP A 159 9.53 -9.98 -2.26
N ALA A 160 10.38 -9.47 -1.37
CA ALA A 160 10.74 -10.22 -0.18
C ALA A 160 9.52 -10.50 0.71
N VAL A 161 9.43 -11.73 1.21
CA VAL A 161 8.38 -12.13 2.15
C VAL A 161 8.92 -12.23 3.57
N VAL A 162 8.05 -12.01 4.56
CA VAL A 162 8.34 -12.30 5.96
C VAL A 162 7.21 -13.07 6.63
N GLU A 163 7.59 -13.93 7.56
CA GLU A 163 6.64 -14.69 8.38
C GLU A 163 5.92 -13.75 9.36
N ALA A 164 4.63 -13.97 9.55
CA ALA A 164 3.86 -13.28 10.57
C ALA A 164 4.37 -13.61 11.99
N SER A 165 4.45 -12.59 12.82
CA SER A 165 4.88 -12.70 14.21
C SER A 165 4.23 -11.61 15.06
N GLN A 166 4.34 -11.72 16.39
CA GLN A 166 3.83 -10.66 17.26
C GLN A 166 4.55 -9.33 17.05
N ASP A 167 5.81 -9.36 16.59
CA ASP A 167 6.65 -8.18 16.41
C ASP A 167 6.23 -7.36 15.17
N ASN A 168 5.65 -8.01 14.16
CA ASN A 168 5.15 -7.35 12.95
C ASN A 168 3.61 -7.31 12.86
N LYS A 169 2.92 -7.53 13.99
CA LYS A 169 1.45 -7.47 14.06
C LYS A 169 0.94 -6.09 13.63
N GLY A 170 -0.02 -6.08 12.70
CA GLY A 170 -0.66 -4.87 12.18
C GLY A 170 0.21 -4.04 11.23
N LEU A 171 1.44 -4.48 10.93
CA LEU A 171 2.27 -3.79 9.95
C LEU A 171 1.70 -3.89 8.54
N ASP A 172 1.07 -5.00 8.18
CA ASP A 172 0.33 -5.16 6.93
C ASP A 172 -0.78 -4.11 6.77
N VAL A 173 -1.50 -3.76 7.84
CA VAL A 173 -2.48 -2.67 7.82
C VAL A 173 -1.80 -1.32 7.60
N ARG A 174 -0.67 -1.07 8.25
CA ARG A 174 0.08 0.19 8.11
C ARG A 174 0.64 0.34 6.69
N ASP A 175 1.18 -0.73 6.13
CA ASP A 175 1.71 -0.75 4.77
C ASP A 175 0.59 -0.62 3.74
N GLN A 176 -0.51 -1.35 3.90
CA GLN A 176 -1.67 -1.25 3.03
C GLN A 176 -2.30 0.16 3.04
N PHE A 177 -2.30 0.84 4.19
CA PHE A 177 -2.74 2.24 4.27
C PHE A 177 -1.89 3.14 3.36
N CYS A 178 -0.56 3.01 3.42
CA CYS A 178 0.36 3.78 2.59
C CYS A 178 0.19 3.42 1.10
N ALA A 179 0.17 2.13 0.77
CA ALA A 179 -0.03 1.66 -0.60
C ALA A 179 -1.35 2.16 -1.20
N SER A 180 -2.44 2.15 -0.40
CA SER A 180 -3.75 2.61 -0.84
C SER A 180 -3.81 4.13 -1.01
N PHE A 181 -3.22 4.91 -0.09
CA PHE A 181 -3.17 6.36 -0.23
C PHE A 181 -2.41 6.78 -1.50
N PHE A 182 -1.24 6.19 -1.72
CA PHE A 182 -0.37 6.50 -2.87
C PHE A 182 -0.77 5.79 -4.16
N CYS A 183 -1.71 4.84 -4.13
CA CYS A 183 -2.05 3.98 -5.26
C CYS A 183 -0.82 3.22 -5.82
N ASP A 184 0.09 2.81 -4.94
CA ASP A 184 1.38 2.24 -5.32
C ASP A 184 1.87 1.28 -4.22
N GLU A 185 1.98 0.00 -4.54
CA GLU A 185 2.40 -1.07 -3.61
C GLU A 185 3.83 -0.89 -3.08
N SER A 186 4.64 -0.05 -3.71
CA SER A 186 5.98 0.26 -3.22
C SER A 186 5.97 1.15 -1.99
N PHE A 187 4.83 1.75 -1.60
CA PHE A 187 4.75 2.56 -0.38
C PHE A 187 4.44 1.72 0.84
N VAL A 188 5.31 1.83 1.84
CA VAL A 188 5.23 1.15 3.13
C VAL A 188 5.28 2.16 4.27
N CYS A 189 4.90 1.74 5.46
CA CYS A 189 4.97 2.58 6.63
C CYS A 189 6.34 2.45 7.31
N ASP A 190 7.13 3.51 7.26
CA ASP A 190 8.36 3.64 8.03
C ASP A 190 8.01 4.02 9.47
N GLY A 191 8.00 3.03 10.36
CA GLY A 191 7.82 3.21 11.79
C GLY A 191 9.06 3.69 12.54
N SER A 192 10.17 3.91 11.85
CA SER A 192 11.38 4.43 12.49
C SER A 192 11.22 5.91 12.87
N GLY A 193 11.87 6.32 13.96
CA GLY A 193 11.84 7.70 14.44
C GLY A 193 10.61 8.06 15.29
N SER A 194 10.40 9.36 15.49
CA SER A 194 9.37 9.90 16.38
C SER A 194 8.00 10.12 15.71
N LYS A 195 7.94 10.01 14.39
CA LYS A 195 6.73 10.15 13.58
C LYS A 195 6.77 9.12 12.46
N PRO A 196 5.93 8.07 12.52
CA PRO A 196 5.83 7.11 11.43
C PRO A 196 5.31 7.78 10.14
N LEU A 197 5.99 7.56 9.01
CA LEU A 197 5.65 8.16 7.73
C LEU A 197 5.54 7.12 6.63
N CYS A 198 4.60 7.32 5.70
CA CYS A 198 4.55 6.57 4.45
C CYS A 198 5.71 6.98 3.55
N LYS A 199 6.45 6.00 3.03
CA LYS A 199 7.57 6.20 2.11
C LYS A 199 7.66 5.05 1.13
N ARG A 200 8.34 5.28 0.00
CA ARG A 200 8.76 4.17 -0.87
C ARG A 200 9.67 3.23 -0.09
N CYS A 201 9.42 1.94 -0.26
CA CYS A 201 10.19 0.92 0.41
C CYS A 201 11.63 0.93 -0.12
N GLU A 202 12.57 0.62 0.76
CA GLU A 202 13.99 0.56 0.44
C GLU A 202 14.52 -0.86 0.64
N ASP A 203 15.26 -1.33 -0.35
CA ASP A 203 15.96 -2.60 -0.25
C ASP A 203 17.04 -2.55 0.82
N GLY A 204 16.95 -3.48 1.77
CA GLY A 204 17.94 -3.66 2.84
C GLY A 204 17.58 -2.96 4.15
N LYS A 205 16.49 -2.19 4.18
CA LYS A 205 15.90 -1.72 5.44
C LYS A 205 15.15 -2.85 6.15
N PRO A 206 15.08 -2.83 7.50
CA PRO A 206 14.25 -3.75 8.25
C PRO A 206 12.76 -3.58 7.91
N VAL A 207 12.02 -4.68 8.04
CA VAL A 207 10.56 -4.66 7.93
C VAL A 207 9.97 -3.81 9.06
N GLY A 208 9.06 -2.90 8.73
CA GLY A 208 8.49 -1.92 9.66
C GLY A 208 9.33 -0.64 9.84
N GLU A 209 10.52 -0.57 9.23
CA GLU A 209 11.40 0.60 9.17
C GLU A 209 11.65 1.04 7.72
N GLY A 210 10.63 0.90 6.86
CA GLY A 210 10.72 1.24 5.44
C GLY A 210 11.26 0.13 4.54
N GLY A 211 11.47 -1.09 5.04
CA GLY A 211 11.90 -2.23 4.23
C GLY A 211 10.85 -2.74 3.25
N CYS A 212 11.28 -3.09 2.04
CA CYS A 212 10.45 -3.81 1.07
C CYS A 212 10.25 -5.26 1.54
N ALA A 213 9.11 -5.54 2.18
CA ALA A 213 8.64 -6.91 2.40
C ALA A 213 7.13 -7.00 2.64
N LYS A 214 6.50 -8.12 2.28
CA LYS A 214 5.10 -8.41 2.60
C LYS A 214 4.98 -9.49 3.68
N ILE A 215 4.00 -9.32 4.57
CA ILE A 215 3.70 -10.30 5.63
C ILE A 215 2.92 -11.49 5.06
N TYR A 216 3.39 -12.69 5.40
CA TYR A 216 2.75 -13.96 5.10
C TYR A 216 2.27 -14.65 6.39
N ILE A 217 1.01 -15.09 6.38
CA ILE A 217 0.34 -15.80 7.46
C ILE A 217 0.12 -17.24 6.99
N ASN A 218 0.71 -18.22 7.69
CA ASN A 218 0.57 -19.65 7.36
C ASN A 218 0.84 -19.98 5.88
N GLY A 219 1.85 -19.32 5.32
CA GLY A 219 2.32 -19.55 3.96
C GLY A 219 1.52 -18.88 2.84
N ALA A 220 0.61 -17.97 3.18
CA ALA A 220 -0.13 -17.13 2.24
C ALA A 220 0.07 -15.65 2.56
N PRO A 221 0.01 -14.73 1.59
CA PRO A 221 0.07 -13.30 1.88
C PRO A 221 -1.08 -12.89 2.80
N SER A 222 -0.85 -11.91 3.68
CA SER A 222 -1.90 -11.38 4.54
C SER A 222 -3.10 -10.92 3.71
N THR A 223 -4.30 -11.30 4.14
CA THR A 223 -5.54 -10.95 3.45
C THR A 223 -5.92 -9.47 3.61
N ILE A 224 -5.17 -8.72 4.42
CA ILE A 224 -5.27 -7.26 4.50
C ILE A 224 -4.77 -6.60 3.21
N TYR A 225 -3.71 -7.14 2.60
CA TYR A 225 -3.20 -6.60 1.36
C TYR A 225 -4.26 -6.69 0.27
N GLN A 226 -4.43 -5.61 -0.49
CA GLN A 226 -5.28 -5.56 -1.67
C GLN A 226 -4.44 -5.08 -2.84
N ASP A 227 -4.77 -5.59 -4.02
CA ASP A 227 -4.20 -5.09 -5.27
C ASP A 227 -4.70 -3.66 -5.48
N VAL A 228 -3.82 -2.69 -5.22
CA VAL A 228 -4.09 -1.27 -5.45
C VAL A 228 -3.96 -0.90 -6.92
N GLY A 229 -3.20 -1.66 -7.71
CA GLY A 229 -3.04 -1.46 -9.16
C GLY A 229 -4.27 -1.86 -9.99
N GLY A 230 -5.15 -2.69 -9.42
CA GLY A 230 -6.45 -3.06 -10.00
C GLY A 230 -7.65 -2.25 -9.48
N SER A 231 -7.46 -1.44 -8.44
CA SER A 231 -8.52 -0.63 -7.81
C SER A 231 -8.71 0.73 -8.52
N VAL A 232 -9.92 1.29 -8.50
CA VAL A 232 -10.15 2.64 -9.03
C VAL A 232 -9.58 3.63 -8.03
N CYS A 233 -8.30 3.96 -8.18
CA CYS A 233 -7.69 5.00 -7.36
C CYS A 233 -8.43 6.32 -7.56
N GLU A 234 -8.79 6.93 -6.45
CA GLU A 234 -9.46 8.23 -6.45
C GLU A 234 -8.58 9.27 -7.15
N SER A 235 -9.20 10.12 -7.96
CA SER A 235 -8.50 11.21 -8.67
C SER A 235 -7.78 12.16 -7.73
N THR A 236 -8.21 12.22 -6.48
CA THR A 236 -7.57 12.98 -5.41
C THR A 236 -7.44 12.07 -4.19
N ALA A 237 -6.24 11.95 -3.63
CA ALA A 237 -5.98 11.14 -2.46
C ALA A 237 -6.71 11.67 -1.24
N ASP A 238 -7.21 10.73 -0.43
CA ASP A 238 -7.96 11.00 0.78
C ASP A 238 -7.68 9.86 1.75
N THR A 239 -7.18 10.20 2.95
CA THR A 239 -6.87 9.20 3.97
C THR A 239 -8.11 8.44 4.43
N THR A 240 -9.31 8.99 4.24
CA THR A 240 -10.60 8.36 4.60
C THR A 240 -11.09 7.36 3.55
N LYS A 241 -10.51 7.36 2.35
CA LYS A 241 -10.89 6.50 1.22
C LYS A 241 -9.84 5.42 0.92
N VAL A 242 -9.20 4.93 1.97
CA VAL A 242 -8.24 3.82 1.87
C VAL A 242 -8.95 2.48 1.91
N ASP A 243 -8.41 1.52 1.15
CA ASP A 243 -8.96 0.19 1.01
C ASP A 243 -8.10 -0.85 1.74
N PHE A 244 -8.80 -1.68 2.51
CA PHE A 244 -8.22 -2.84 3.20
C PHE A 244 -8.96 -4.09 2.79
N GLY A 245 -8.23 -5.20 2.74
CA GLY A 245 -8.84 -6.51 2.57
C GLY A 245 -9.53 -7.00 3.84
N SER A 246 -10.07 -8.21 3.79
CA SER A 246 -10.71 -8.82 4.94
C SER A 246 -9.70 -9.34 5.94
N LEU A 247 -10.02 -9.27 7.23
CA LEU A 247 -9.29 -9.97 8.28
C LEU A 247 -9.67 -11.45 8.26
N SER A 248 -8.80 -12.31 7.72
CA SER A 248 -9.00 -13.77 7.78
C SER A 248 -7.69 -14.50 8.01
N SER A 249 -7.75 -15.59 8.79
CA SER A 249 -6.60 -16.42 9.14
C SER A 249 -6.37 -17.60 8.19
N ALA A 250 -7.19 -17.74 7.15
CA ALA A 250 -7.18 -18.93 6.31
C ALA A 250 -6.26 -18.74 5.10
N PRO A 251 -5.42 -19.73 4.74
CA PRO A 251 -4.82 -19.75 3.43
C PRO A 251 -5.94 -19.78 2.39
N CYS A 252 -5.86 -18.94 1.37
CA CYS A 252 -6.75 -18.99 0.22
C CYS A 252 -6.51 -20.30 -0.56
N SER A 253 -7.07 -21.40 -0.07
CA SER A 253 -7.13 -22.69 -0.75
C SER A 253 -8.56 -23.24 -0.70
N ASP A 254 -9.53 -22.42 -1.09
CA ASP A 254 -10.82 -22.89 -1.59
C ASP A 254 -11.23 -22.09 -2.85
N PRO A 255 -11.26 -22.70 -4.05
CA PRO A 255 -11.76 -22.06 -5.27
C PRO A 255 -13.31 -21.92 -5.32
N GLU A 256 -14.02 -22.06 -4.19
CA GLU A 256 -15.49 -22.00 -4.13
C GLU A 256 -16.04 -20.84 -3.29
N PHE A 257 -15.31 -19.74 -3.12
CA PHE A 257 -15.91 -18.52 -2.56
C PHE A 257 -16.73 -17.75 -3.60
N VAL A 258 -17.94 -18.24 -3.87
CA VAL A 258 -19.00 -17.40 -4.45
C VAL A 258 -19.34 -16.32 -3.41
N PRO A 259 -19.22 -15.02 -3.73
CA PRO A 259 -19.50 -13.97 -2.76
C PRO A 259 -20.99 -14.02 -2.42
N ARG A 260 -21.33 -14.49 -1.22
CA ARG A 260 -22.65 -14.25 -0.65
C ARG A 260 -22.73 -12.77 -0.28
N ALA A 261 -23.12 -11.98 -1.27
CA ALA A 261 -23.76 -10.70 -1.07
C ALA A 261 -24.89 -10.88 -0.03
N ARG A 262 -24.64 -10.47 1.21
CA ARG A 262 -25.68 -10.43 2.23
C ARG A 262 -25.61 -9.17 3.07
N TRP A 263 -25.67 -8.04 2.36
CA TRP A 263 -26.28 -6.84 2.90
C TRP A 263 -27.41 -6.38 1.97
N ARG A 264 -28.55 -6.02 2.60
CA ARG A 264 -29.81 -5.50 2.03
C ARG A 264 -30.83 -6.52 1.50
N ARG A 265 -31.56 -7.12 2.44
CA ARG A 265 -33.04 -7.15 2.41
C ARG A 265 -33.63 -7.34 3.81
N LEU A 266 -33.33 -6.44 4.73
CA LEU A 266 -34.26 -6.10 5.82
C LEU A 266 -35.27 -5.08 5.28
N ALA A 267 -36.13 -5.55 4.37
CA ALA A 267 -37.39 -4.89 4.09
C ALA A 267 -38.45 -5.63 4.90
N ALA A 268 -38.97 -4.93 5.89
CA ALA A 268 -39.94 -5.38 6.86
C ALA A 268 -41.16 -6.06 6.22
N GLY A 269 -41.18 -7.40 6.25
CA GLY A 269 -42.39 -8.20 6.17
C GLY A 269 -43.10 -8.19 7.53
N HIS A 270 -43.73 -7.06 7.85
CA HIS A 270 -44.55 -6.90 9.05
C HIS A 270 -45.86 -7.72 8.89
N ARG A 271 -45.85 -8.99 9.30
CA ARG A 271 -47.09 -9.72 9.65
C ARG A 271 -47.29 -9.63 11.16
N PRO A 272 -48.26 -8.85 11.65
CA PRO A 272 -48.55 -8.81 13.07
C PRO A 272 -49.57 -9.90 13.41
N ARG A 273 -49.73 -10.14 14.72
CA ARG A 273 -50.90 -10.78 15.35
C ARG A 273 -50.97 -12.31 15.27
N ARG A 274 -50.61 -12.94 16.38
CA ARG A 274 -51.42 -14.04 16.98
C ARG A 274 -51.12 -14.28 18.46
N ARG A 275 -49.95 -13.87 18.97
CA ARG A 275 -49.61 -14.04 20.39
C ARG A 275 -49.94 -12.85 21.29
N VAL A 276 -49.92 -11.61 20.77
CA VAL A 276 -50.28 -10.41 21.56
C VAL A 276 -51.80 -10.25 21.72
N LEU A 277 -52.61 -10.73 20.77
CA LEU A 277 -54.07 -10.66 20.88
C LEU A 277 -54.65 -11.62 21.94
N ALA A 278 -53.97 -12.75 22.21
CA ALA A 278 -54.38 -13.70 23.24
C ALA A 278 -54.13 -13.14 24.66
N ALA A 279 -53.01 -12.42 24.85
CA ALA A 279 -52.71 -11.78 26.13
C ALA A 279 -53.63 -10.57 26.42
N LEU A 280 -54.04 -9.82 25.38
CA LEU A 280 -54.95 -8.68 25.56
C LEU A 280 -56.40 -9.11 25.85
N LEU A 281 -56.84 -10.26 25.32
CA LEU A 281 -58.19 -10.79 25.56
C LEU A 281 -58.37 -11.41 26.95
N GLU A 282 -57.30 -11.94 27.56
CA GLU A 282 -57.28 -12.36 28.97
C GLU A 282 -57.39 -11.16 29.92
N LEU A 283 -56.64 -10.08 29.65
CA LEU A 283 -56.69 -8.85 30.46
C LEU A 283 -58.06 -8.16 30.41
N ILE A 284 -58.76 -8.18 29.26
CA ILE A 284 -60.12 -7.63 29.15
C ILE A 284 -61.16 -8.51 29.86
N ARG A 285 -60.97 -9.83 29.94
CA ARG A 285 -61.85 -10.71 30.73
C ARG A 285 -61.71 -10.49 32.23
N LEU A 286 -60.50 -10.31 32.73
CA LEU A 286 -60.25 -10.03 34.14
C LEU A 286 -60.82 -8.67 34.58
N ALA A 287 -60.66 -7.63 33.74
CA ALA A 287 -61.20 -6.29 34.03
C ALA A 287 -62.75 -6.21 34.00
N ARG A 288 -63.45 -7.18 33.38
CA ARG A 288 -64.93 -7.19 33.32
C ARG A 288 -65.58 -7.92 34.49
N VAL A 289 -64.82 -8.70 35.27
CA VAL A 289 -65.32 -9.37 36.50
C VAL A 289 -65.30 -8.40 37.69
N GLU A 290 -64.42 -7.39 37.70
CA GLU A 290 -64.35 -6.36 38.75
C GLU A 290 -65.30 -5.17 38.56
N ALA A 291 -65.95 -5.06 37.39
CA ALA A 291 -66.89 -3.97 37.08
C ALA A 291 -68.38 -4.41 37.11
N GLY A 292 -68.67 -5.60 37.63
CA GLY A 292 -70.01 -6.20 37.69
C GLY A 292 -70.42 -6.73 39.06
N ALA A 293 -69.80 -6.23 40.13
CA ALA A 293 -70.20 -6.44 41.53
C ALA A 293 -70.47 -5.08 42.19
#